data_AF-A0AAD9P499-F1
#
_entry.id   AF-A0AAD9P499-F1
#
_cell.length_a   1.000
_cell.length_b   1.000
_cell.length_c   1.000
_cell.angle_alpha   90.00
_cell.angle_beta   90.00
_cell.angle_gamma   90.00
#
_symmetry.space_group_name_H-M   'P 1'
#
loop_
_entity.id
_entity.type
_entity.pdbx_description
1 polymer ?
#
loop_
_entity_poly.entity_id
_entity_poly.type
_entity_poly.pdbx_seq_one_letter_code
_entity_poly.pdbx_strand_id
1 'polypeptide(L)'
;MSPAVYKDAFDAADKEQIGRIARDEIVNVIRRLGFNPIPDEITKMTEKATELSPEGGVDFDQFCQVTRILERTPADEKLALSAAFKVFDKSGDGMISRSHLAEVLKTKGADQLTDEEIEGMLAQVTRDGNVAYEGKVAPSGG
;
A
#
# COMPACT_ATOMS: atom_id res chain seq x y z
N MET A 1 -4.04 6.72 12.17
CA MET A 1 -3.83 6.26 13.56
C MET A 1 -3.78 7.47 14.48
N SER A 2 -3.98 7.31 15.79
CA SER A 2 -3.86 8.43 16.74
C SER A 2 -2.39 8.69 17.12
N PRO A 3 -2.02 9.91 17.52
CA PRO A 3 -0.66 10.22 17.98
C PRO A 3 -0.18 9.33 19.14
N ALA A 4 -1.11 8.89 20.00
CA ALA A 4 -0.80 8.00 21.12
C ALA A 4 -0.27 6.63 20.65
N VAL A 5 -0.87 6.04 19.62
CA VAL A 5 -0.44 4.73 19.09
C VAL A 5 0.97 4.81 18.49
N TYR A 6 1.27 5.90 17.77
CA TYR A 6 2.63 6.13 17.27
C TYR A 6 3.62 6.31 18.41
N LYS A 7 3.23 7.03 19.46
CA LYS A 7 4.10 7.30 20.63
C LYS A 7 4.42 6.01 21.39
N ASP A 8 3.42 5.16 21.62
CA ASP A 8 3.61 3.87 22.29
C ASP A 8 4.57 2.97 21.50
N ALA A 9 4.44 2.91 20.17
CA ALA A 9 5.33 2.12 19.34
C ALA A 9 6.76 2.67 19.30
N PHE A 10 6.90 3.99 19.29
CA PHE A 10 8.20 4.67 19.38
C PHE A 10 8.87 4.38 20.72
N ASP A 11 8.14 4.52 21.83
CA ASP A 11 8.66 4.28 23.19
C ASP A 11 9.03 2.80 23.39
N ALA A 12 8.33 1.88 22.73
CA ALA A 12 8.68 0.46 22.73
C ALA A 12 9.99 0.13 21.97
N ALA A 13 10.48 1.05 21.13
CA ALA A 13 11.75 0.93 20.42
C ALA A 13 12.86 1.74 21.09
N ASP A 14 12.54 2.88 21.69
CA ASP A 14 13.44 3.69 22.52
C ASP A 14 13.60 3.08 23.92
N LYS A 15 14.25 1.91 23.99
CA LYS A 15 14.45 1.16 25.25
C LYS A 15 15.21 1.94 26.31
N GLU A 16 16.09 2.83 25.89
CA GLU A 16 16.93 3.65 26.79
C GLU A 16 16.26 4.98 27.14
N GLN A 17 15.07 5.27 26.58
CA GLN A 17 14.31 6.50 26.78
C GLN A 17 15.14 7.76 26.51
N ILE A 18 15.99 7.71 25.48
CA ILE A 18 16.87 8.81 25.08
C ILE A 18 16.16 9.81 24.16
N GLY A 19 14.89 9.55 23.83
CA GLY A 19 14.05 10.35 22.95
C GLY A 19 14.33 10.12 21.46
N ARG A 20 15.10 9.08 21.12
CA ARG A 20 15.56 8.78 19.75
C ARG A 20 15.65 7.28 19.52
N ILE A 21 15.30 6.84 18.32
CA ILE A 21 15.47 5.45 17.87
C ILE A 21 16.52 5.37 16.76
N ALA A 22 17.23 4.25 16.63
CA ALA A 22 18.12 4.04 15.49
C ALA A 22 17.35 4.05 14.17
N ARG A 23 17.97 4.49 13.06
CA ARG A 23 17.30 4.50 11.74
C ARG A 23 16.86 3.10 11.33
N ASP A 24 17.67 2.10 11.66
CA ASP A 24 17.43 0.70 11.35
C ASP A 24 16.18 0.16 12.09
N GLU A 25 15.82 0.78 13.22
CA GLU A 25 14.65 0.39 14.01
C GLU A 25 13.34 0.97 13.46
N ILE A 26 13.39 2.02 12.62
CA ILE A 26 12.18 2.67 12.07
C ILE A 26 11.26 1.66 11.39
N VAL A 27 11.82 0.78 10.55
CA VAL A 27 11.05 -0.24 9.82
C VAL A 27 10.45 -1.24 10.79
N ASN A 28 11.16 -1.60 11.85
CA ASN A 28 10.67 -2.51 12.89
C ASN A 28 9.50 -1.88 13.67
N VAL A 29 9.58 -0.59 14.02
CA VAL A 29 8.48 0.13 14.68
C VAL A 29 7.25 0.19 13.79
N ILE A 30 7.44 0.49 12.51
CA ILE A 30 6.34 0.59 11.54
C ILE A 30 5.66 -0.75 11.32
N ARG A 31 6.42 -1.86 11.30
CA ARG A 31 5.83 -3.21 11.27
C ARG A 31 5.04 -3.54 12.52
N ARG A 32 5.50 -3.11 13.70
CA ARG A 32 4.74 -3.26 14.96
C ARG A 32 3.44 -2.48 14.97
N LEU A 33 3.38 -1.35 14.27
CA LEU A 33 2.16 -0.57 14.06
C LEU A 33 1.18 -1.26 13.09
N GLY A 34 1.56 -2.38 12.47
CA GLY A 34 0.72 -3.14 11.54
C GLY A 34 0.88 -2.73 10.07
N PHE A 35 1.78 -1.79 9.76
CA PHE A 35 2.13 -1.48 8.38
C PHE A 35 3.12 -2.50 7.83
N ASN A 36 3.01 -2.84 6.55
CA ASN A 36 3.97 -3.70 5.88
C ASN A 36 4.57 -2.98 4.66
N PRO A 37 5.56 -2.10 4.87
CA PRO A 37 6.12 -1.30 3.80
C PRO A 37 6.90 -2.17 2.79
N ILE A 38 6.76 -1.86 1.50
CA ILE A 38 7.48 -2.53 0.42
C ILE A 38 8.91 -1.98 0.29
N PRO A 39 9.84 -2.65 -0.42
CA PRO A 39 11.24 -2.20 -0.52
C PRO A 39 11.43 -0.74 -0.96
N ASP A 40 10.64 -0.28 -1.93
CA ASP A 40 10.63 1.11 -2.38
C ASP A 40 10.23 2.10 -1.28
N GLU A 41 9.21 1.76 -0.49
CA GLU A 41 8.75 2.58 0.64
C GLU A 41 9.80 2.60 1.75
N ILE A 42 10.40 1.45 2.06
CA ILE A 42 11.51 1.35 3.03
C ILE A 42 12.68 2.23 2.60
N THR A 43 13.00 2.24 1.31
CA THR A 43 14.09 3.06 0.75
C THR A 43 13.79 4.54 0.95
N LYS A 44 12.61 5.00 0.52
CA LYS A 44 12.16 6.39 0.70
C LYS A 44 12.12 6.81 2.18
N MET A 45 11.69 5.92 3.06
CA MET A 45 11.67 6.16 4.50
C MET A 45 13.08 6.34 5.08
N THR A 46 14.02 5.51 4.65
CA THR A 46 15.41 5.55 5.11
C THR A 46 16.14 6.79 4.60
N GLU A 47 15.90 7.16 3.34
CA GLU A 47 16.36 8.42 2.75
C GLU A 47 15.81 9.60 3.54
N LYS A 48 14.50 9.63 3.79
CA LYS A 48 13.87 10.71 4.55
C LYS A 48 14.37 10.82 5.98
N ALA A 49 14.56 9.69 6.66
CA ALA A 49 15.15 9.64 7.99
C ALA A 49 16.58 10.20 8.01
N THR A 50 17.35 9.95 6.93
CA THR A 50 18.71 10.45 6.78
C THR A 50 18.75 11.95 6.51
N GLU A 51 17.82 12.48 5.70
CA GLU A 51 17.65 13.92 5.48
C GLU A 51 17.30 14.66 6.77
N LEU A 52 16.35 14.12 7.54
CA LEU A 52 15.81 14.76 8.73
C LEU A 52 16.79 14.72 9.92
N SER A 53 17.57 13.65 10.01
CA SER A 53 18.54 13.49 11.10
C SER A 53 19.87 12.95 10.57
N PRO A 54 20.74 13.80 10.00
CA PRO A 54 22.03 13.39 9.41
C PRO A 54 23.00 12.77 10.43
N GLU A 55 22.93 13.28 11.66
CA GLU A 55 23.77 12.91 12.82
C GLU A 55 23.61 11.45 13.26
N GLY A 56 22.48 10.83 12.91
CA GLY A 56 22.08 9.51 13.38
C GLY A 56 20.99 9.55 14.46
N GLY A 57 20.16 8.50 14.49
CA GLY A 57 18.99 8.40 15.35
C GLY A 57 17.84 9.34 14.95
N VAL A 58 16.60 8.95 15.20
CA VAL A 58 15.39 9.66 14.76
C VAL A 58 14.52 9.92 15.98
N ASP A 59 14.16 11.18 16.22
CA ASP A 59 13.25 11.57 17.29
C ASP A 59 11.78 11.31 16.93
N PHE A 60 10.87 11.53 17.88
CA PHE A 60 9.45 11.21 17.68
C PHE A 60 8.80 12.04 16.57
N ASP A 61 9.13 13.33 16.46
CA ASP A 61 8.58 14.21 15.44
C ASP A 61 9.09 13.83 14.04
N GLN A 62 10.37 13.51 13.92
CA GLN A 62 10.96 13.00 12.69
C GLN A 62 10.40 11.62 12.33
N PHE A 63 10.18 10.74 13.30
CA PHE A 63 9.53 9.45 13.08
C PHE A 63 8.12 9.64 12.52
N CYS A 64 7.32 10.55 13.10
CA CYS A 64 6.00 10.88 12.58
C CYS A 64 6.08 11.35 11.11
N GLN A 65 7.04 12.20 10.76
CA GLN A 65 7.23 12.65 9.38
C GLN A 65 7.61 11.51 8.42
N VAL A 66 8.47 10.58 8.85
CA VAL A 66 8.83 9.39 8.05
C VAL A 66 7.60 8.49 7.85
N THR A 67 6.78 8.29 8.88
CA THR A 67 5.57 7.45 8.78
C THR A 67 4.52 8.02 7.82
N ARG A 68 4.53 9.33 7.53
CA ARG A 68 3.64 9.92 6.52
C ARG A 68 3.90 9.42 5.11
N ILE A 69 5.08 8.88 4.82
CA ILE A 69 5.38 8.22 3.54
C ILE A 69 4.45 7.02 3.33
N LEU A 70 3.96 6.42 4.42
CA LEU A 70 3.03 5.29 4.41
C LEU A 70 1.57 5.70 4.50
N GLU A 71 1.29 6.98 4.78
CA GLU A 71 -0.06 7.52 4.68
C GLU A 71 -0.42 7.62 3.20
N ARG A 72 -1.01 6.55 2.68
CA ARG A 72 -1.53 6.54 1.31
C ARG A 72 -2.72 7.48 1.22
N THR A 73 -2.65 8.42 0.29
CA THR A 73 -3.86 9.15 -0.09
C THR A 73 -4.76 8.24 -0.93
N PRO A 74 -6.07 8.51 -1.02
CA PRO A 74 -6.94 7.81 -1.96
C PRO A 74 -6.44 7.89 -3.41
N ALA A 75 -5.68 8.94 -3.75
CA ALA A 75 -5.05 9.09 -5.05
C ALA A 75 -3.86 8.12 -5.23
N ASP A 76 -3.02 7.94 -4.22
CA ASP A 76 -1.91 6.98 -4.24
C ASP A 76 -2.43 5.54 -4.30
N GLU A 77 -3.51 5.25 -3.56
CA GLU A 77 -4.15 3.95 -3.57
C GLU A 77 -4.78 3.65 -4.93
N LYS A 78 -5.44 4.64 -5.55
CA LYS A 78 -5.92 4.56 -6.94
C LYS A 78 -4.77 4.35 -7.92
N LEU A 79 -3.67 5.09 -7.79
CA LEU A 79 -2.49 4.96 -8.66
C LEU A 79 -1.83 3.58 -8.53
N ALA A 80 -1.66 3.08 -7.31
CA ALA A 80 -1.11 1.76 -7.05
C ALA A 80 -2.01 0.65 -7.62
N LEU A 81 -3.33 0.80 -7.44
CA LEU A 81 -4.33 -0.09 -8.01
C LEU A 81 -4.29 -0.05 -9.55
N SER A 82 -4.24 1.14 -10.15
CA SER A 82 -4.10 1.31 -11.60
C SER A 82 -2.78 0.73 -12.13
N ALA A 83 -1.67 0.88 -11.41
CA ALA A 83 -0.37 0.32 -11.80
C ALA A 83 -0.36 -1.20 -11.71
N ALA A 84 -0.96 -1.77 -10.66
CA ALA A 84 -1.14 -3.21 -10.52
C ALA A 84 -2.00 -3.75 -11.67
N PHE A 85 -3.11 -3.08 -11.97
CA PHE A 85 -3.97 -3.43 -13.11
C PHE A 85 -3.27 -3.29 -14.47
N LYS A 86 -2.39 -2.32 -14.65
CA LYS A 86 -1.59 -2.16 -15.87
C LYS A 86 -0.63 -3.32 -16.14
N VAL A 87 -0.16 -4.02 -15.10
CA VAL A 87 0.63 -5.25 -15.27
C VAL A 87 -0.22 -6.39 -15.87
N PHE A 88 -1.54 -6.33 -15.66
CA PHE A 88 -2.49 -7.33 -16.12
C PHE A 88 -3.22 -6.96 -17.41
N ASP A 89 -3.34 -5.67 -17.73
CA ASP A 89 -3.85 -5.17 -19.01
C ASP A 89 -2.84 -5.44 -20.13
N LYS A 90 -2.81 -6.69 -20.63
CA LYS A 90 -2.00 -7.09 -21.78
C LYS A 90 -2.40 -6.37 -23.08
N SER A 91 -3.64 -5.86 -23.14
CA SER A 91 -4.18 -5.11 -24.28
C SER A 91 -3.74 -3.63 -24.30
N GLY A 92 -3.41 -3.07 -23.14
CA GLY A 92 -3.05 -1.66 -22.98
C GLY A 92 -4.22 -0.70 -23.26
N ASP A 93 -5.46 -1.19 -23.22
CA ASP A 93 -6.65 -0.40 -23.53
C ASP A 93 -7.21 0.34 -22.30
N GLY A 94 -6.59 0.16 -21.13
CA GLY A 94 -7.00 0.76 -19.86
C GLY A 94 -8.21 0.06 -19.24
N MET A 95 -8.57 -1.12 -19.75
CA MET A 95 -9.64 -1.98 -19.26
C MET A 95 -9.08 -3.36 -18.91
N ILE A 96 -9.69 -4.01 -17.92
CA ILE A 96 -9.43 -5.43 -17.64
C ILE A 96 -10.74 -6.16 -17.79
N SER A 97 -10.75 -7.15 -18.68
CA SER A 97 -11.90 -8.03 -18.85
C SER A 97 -12.07 -8.94 -17.65
N ARG A 98 -13.33 -9.27 -17.34
CA ARG A 98 -13.70 -10.16 -16.23
C ARG A 98 -12.92 -11.47 -16.25
N SER A 99 -12.74 -12.06 -17.43
CA SER A 99 -11.96 -13.30 -17.62
C SER A 99 -10.50 -13.14 -17.21
N HIS A 100 -9.89 -12.00 -17.52
CA HIS A 100 -8.48 -11.75 -17.22
C HIS A 100 -8.28 -11.40 -15.75
N LEU A 101 -9.21 -10.65 -15.15
CA LEU A 101 -9.20 -10.40 -13.70
C LEU A 101 -9.40 -11.70 -12.90
N ALA A 102 -10.28 -12.60 -13.34
CA ALA A 102 -10.46 -13.92 -12.76
C ALA A 102 -9.18 -14.77 -12.82
N GLU A 103 -8.48 -14.77 -13.96
CA GLU A 103 -7.20 -15.47 -14.13
C GLU A 103 -6.14 -14.92 -13.17
N VAL A 104 -6.05 -13.60 -13.02
CA VAL A 104 -5.09 -12.95 -12.11
C VAL A 104 -5.36 -13.31 -10.65
N LEU A 105 -6.63 -13.26 -10.22
CA LEU A 105 -7.02 -13.63 -8.87
C LEU A 105 -6.61 -15.07 -8.57
N LYS A 106 -6.92 -16.00 -9.48
CA LYS A 106 -6.50 -17.41 -9.37
C LYS A 106 -4.98 -17.59 -9.33
N THR A 107 -4.23 -16.81 -10.12
CA THR A 107 -2.78 -17.00 -10.26
C THR A 107 -1.95 -16.40 -9.11
N LYS A 108 -2.45 -15.35 -8.43
CA LYS A 108 -1.64 -14.60 -7.44
C LYS A 108 -2.03 -14.76 -5.97
N GLY A 109 -3.11 -15.45 -5.64
CA GLY A 109 -3.44 -15.70 -4.24
C GLY A 109 -4.81 -16.31 -3.93
N ALA A 110 -5.61 -16.62 -4.94
CA ALA A 110 -6.96 -17.12 -4.76
C ALA A 110 -7.10 -18.65 -4.90
N ASP A 111 -6.06 -19.44 -4.62
CA ASP A 111 -6.18 -20.92 -4.56
C ASP A 111 -7.23 -21.40 -3.52
N GLN A 112 -7.70 -20.49 -2.65
CA GLN A 112 -8.74 -20.75 -1.66
C GLN A 112 -10.11 -20.12 -1.99
N LEU A 113 -10.24 -19.35 -3.08
CA LEU A 113 -11.54 -18.81 -3.48
C LEU A 113 -12.16 -19.70 -4.54
N THR A 114 -13.42 -20.06 -4.33
CA THR A 114 -14.23 -20.79 -5.30
C THR A 114 -14.57 -19.91 -6.50
N ASP A 115 -14.90 -20.53 -7.63
CA ASP A 115 -15.36 -19.82 -8.83
C ASP A 115 -16.57 -18.92 -8.53
N GLU A 116 -17.42 -19.33 -7.58
CA GLU A 116 -18.61 -18.58 -7.14
C GLU A 116 -18.25 -17.32 -6.34
N GLU A 117 -17.23 -17.40 -5.47
CA GLU A 117 -16.73 -16.24 -4.72
C GLU A 117 -16.02 -15.25 -5.63
N ILE A 118 -15.23 -15.75 -6.59
CA ILE A 118 -14.57 -14.94 -7.62
C ILE A 118 -15.64 -14.25 -8.47
N GLU A 119 -16.66 -14.97 -8.91
CA GLU A 119 -17.78 -14.41 -9.69
C GLU A 119 -18.56 -13.36 -8.90
N GLY A 120 -18.80 -13.59 -7.60
CA GLY A 120 -19.48 -12.65 -6.72
C GLY A 120 -18.66 -11.40 -6.41
N MET A 121 -17.33 -11.51 -6.32
CA MET A 121 -16.43 -10.37 -6.25
C MET A 121 -16.46 -9.59 -7.57
N LEU A 122 -16.30 -10.28 -8.70
CA LEU A 122 -16.29 -9.67 -10.03
C LEU A 122 -17.60 -8.94 -10.34
N ALA A 123 -18.75 -9.52 -9.98
CA ALA A 123 -20.06 -8.91 -10.17
C ALA A 123 -20.24 -7.58 -9.41
N GLN A 124 -19.49 -7.37 -8.32
CA GLN A 124 -19.51 -6.10 -7.57
C GLN A 124 -18.61 -5.03 -8.20
N VAL A 125 -17.58 -5.42 -8.96
CA VAL A 125 -16.60 -4.49 -9.55
C VAL A 125 -16.80 -4.27 -11.06
N THR A 126 -17.42 -5.22 -11.77
CA THR A 126 -17.71 -5.13 -13.21
C THR A 126 -19.19 -4.80 -13.42
N ARG A 127 -19.49 -3.69 -14.10
CA ARG A 127 -20.88 -3.35 -14.47
C ARG A 127 -21.28 -3.93 -15.84
N ASP A 128 -20.31 -4.01 -16.76
CA ASP A 128 -20.50 -4.47 -18.16
C ASP A 128 -19.52 -5.60 -18.55
N GLY A 129 -19.01 -6.35 -17.56
CA GLY A 129 -18.00 -7.39 -17.78
C GLY A 129 -16.56 -6.91 -17.94
N ASN A 130 -16.32 -5.60 -17.86
CA ASN A 130 -14.98 -4.98 -17.82
C ASN A 130 -14.83 -4.08 -16.60
N VAL A 131 -13.61 -4.02 -16.04
CA VAL A 131 -13.20 -3.05 -15.02
C VAL A 131 -12.35 -1.98 -15.68
N ALA A 132 -12.78 -0.72 -15.61
CA ALA A 132 -11.99 0.40 -16.09
C ALA A 132 -11.19 1.01 -14.93
N TYR A 133 -9.87 1.08 -15.08
CA TYR A 133 -8.96 1.54 -14.01
C TYR A 133 -8.19 2.83 -14.34
N GLU A 134 -8.25 3.32 -15.59
CA GLU A 134 -7.68 4.62 -16.00
C GLU A 134 -8.72 5.75 -16.07
N GLY A 135 -9.85 5.65 -15.36
CA GLY A 135 -10.92 6.66 -15.41
C GLY A 135 -11.67 6.69 -16.73
N LYS A 136 -11.52 5.65 -17.56
CA LYS A 136 -12.41 5.42 -18.69
C LYS A 136 -13.77 5.01 -18.15
N VAL A 137 -14.83 5.63 -18.65
CA VAL A 137 -16.19 5.18 -18.36
C VAL A 137 -16.37 3.90 -19.16
N ALA A 138 -16.74 2.79 -18.50
CA ALA A 138 -17.22 1.62 -19.22
C ALA A 138 -18.32 2.10 -20.18
N PRO A 139 -18.29 1.72 -21.47
CA PRO A 139 -19.27 2.20 -22.42
C PRO A 139 -20.64 1.86 -21.87
N SER A 140 -21.42 2.90 -21.51
CA SER A 140 -22.80 2.75 -21.07
C SER A 140 -23.54 2.00 -22.16
N GLY A 141 -23.91 0.75 -21.89
CA GLY A 141 -24.63 -0.10 -22.83
C GLY A 141 -25.86 0.63 -23.34
N GLY A 142 -25.92 0.80 -24.67
CA GLY A 142 -27.12 1.20 -25.40
C GLY A 142 -27.90 -0.03 -25.84
#